data_AF-A0A5F0LLM0-F1
#
_entry.id   AF-A0A5F0LLM0-F1
#
_cell.length_a   1.000
_cell.length_b   1.000
_cell.length_c   1.000
_cell.angle_alpha   90.00
_cell.angle_beta   90.00
_cell.angle_gamma   90.00
#
_symmetry.space_group_name_H-M   'P 1'
#
loop_
_entity.id
_entity.type
_entity.pdbx_description
1 polymer ?
#
loop_
_entity_poly.entity_id
_entity_poly.type
_entity_poly.pdbx_seq_one_letter_code
_entity_poly.pdbx_strand_id
1 'polypeptide(L)'
;MFPIPVQRDFSLRHLNTFGIDARAAAYLPVDDVDTLLAVKNDKELSVLPRLILGGGSNLLLTQDFAGLVLHMRSAGMRIVNEDDDFVYVTAAAGENWHRFVQWSLDLGLGGLENLSLIPGSVGAAPIQNIGA
;
A
#
# COMPACT_ATOMS: atom_id res chain seq x y z
N MET A 1 21.56 10.42 10.67
CA MET A 1 20.49 9.68 9.98
C MET A 1 20.20 8.47 10.85
N PHE A 2 18.98 8.32 11.37
CA PHE A 2 18.63 7.10 12.11
C PHE A 2 18.66 5.90 11.16
N PRO A 3 19.05 4.71 11.62
CA PRO A 3 19.11 3.52 10.77
C PRO A 3 17.71 3.18 10.25
N ILE A 4 17.61 2.87 8.95
CA ILE A 4 16.37 2.41 8.32
C ILE A 4 16.02 1.03 8.91
N PRO A 5 14.84 0.83 9.52
CA PRO A 5 14.51 -0.39 10.29
C PRO A 5 14.11 -1.56 9.37
N VAL A 6 15.04 -2.00 8.52
CA VAL A 6 14.85 -3.13 7.60
C VAL A 6 14.84 -4.44 8.39
N GLN A 7 13.80 -5.24 8.18
CA GLN A 7 13.69 -6.60 8.70
C GLN A 7 14.26 -7.57 7.67
N ARG A 8 15.17 -8.45 8.09
CA ARG A 8 15.78 -9.46 7.22
C ARG A 8 15.01 -10.76 7.32
N ASP A 9 14.99 -11.53 6.23
CA ASP A 9 14.41 -12.87 6.20
C ASP A 9 12.96 -12.89 6.74
N PHE A 10 12.09 -12.08 6.14
CA PHE A 10 10.75 -11.80 6.63
C PHE A 10 9.69 -12.66 5.93
N SER A 11 8.81 -13.33 6.66
CA SER A 11 7.73 -14.13 6.07
C SER A 11 6.65 -13.24 5.44
N LEU A 12 6.33 -13.49 4.18
CA LEU A 12 5.25 -12.81 3.44
C LEU A 12 3.91 -13.56 3.54
N ARG A 13 3.84 -14.67 4.28
CA ARG A 13 2.66 -15.55 4.36
C ARG A 13 1.37 -14.82 4.72
N HIS A 14 1.46 -13.83 5.61
CA HIS A 14 0.31 -13.04 6.06
C HIS A 14 0.13 -11.73 5.30
N LEU A 15 0.97 -11.46 4.29
CA LEU A 15 0.93 -10.27 3.46
C LEU A 15 0.57 -10.57 2.00
N ASN A 16 -0.01 -11.74 1.73
CA ASN A 16 -0.62 -12.09 0.45
C ASN A 16 -1.89 -12.91 0.70
N THR A 17 -2.95 -12.67 -0.07
CA THR A 17 -4.27 -13.28 0.19
C THR A 17 -4.32 -14.77 -0.18
N PHE A 18 -3.40 -15.27 -1.01
CA PHE A 18 -3.25 -16.70 -1.25
C PHE A 18 -2.68 -17.45 -0.04
N GLY A 19 -2.07 -16.75 0.93
CA GLY A 19 -1.44 -17.36 2.09
C GLY A 19 -0.18 -18.17 1.75
N ILE A 20 0.48 -17.86 0.63
CA ILE A 20 1.68 -18.56 0.16
C ILE A 20 2.82 -18.25 1.12
N ASP A 21 3.46 -19.32 1.60
CA ASP A 21 4.61 -19.24 2.48
C ASP A 21 5.89 -18.99 1.68
N ALA A 22 6.16 -17.72 1.42
CA ALA A 22 7.39 -17.23 0.82
C ALA A 22 8.01 -16.16 1.72
N ARG A 23 9.32 -15.92 1.57
CA ARG A 23 10.10 -15.01 2.39
C ARG A 23 10.69 -13.87 1.57
N ALA A 24 10.87 -12.72 2.18
CA ALA A 24 11.60 -11.58 1.62
C ALA A 24 12.99 -11.49 2.26
N ALA A 25 14.04 -11.33 1.45
CA ALA A 25 15.39 -11.11 1.96
C ALA A 25 15.48 -9.83 2.82
N ALA A 26 14.76 -8.78 2.41
CA ALA A 26 14.56 -7.56 3.17
C ALA A 26 13.11 -7.09 3.09
N TYR A 27 12.58 -6.62 4.21
CA TYR A 27 11.24 -6.07 4.34
C TYR A 27 11.31 -4.73 5.08
N LEU A 28 10.58 -3.75 4.59
CA LEU A 28 10.46 -2.44 5.21
C LEU A 28 9.00 -1.96 5.15
N PRO A 29 8.33 -1.74 6.30
CA PRO A 29 7.08 -1.00 6.32
C PRO A 29 7.33 0.47 5.98
N VAL A 30 6.47 1.04 5.15
CA VAL A 30 6.57 2.43 4.66
C VAL A 30 5.34 3.20 5.15
N ASP A 31 5.52 3.96 6.23
CA ASP A 31 4.45 4.75 6.85
C ASP A 31 4.38 6.18 6.28
N ASP A 32 5.45 6.68 5.66
CA ASP A 32 5.53 8.02 5.08
C ASP A 32 6.49 8.11 3.86
N VAL A 33 6.49 9.28 3.21
CA VAL A 33 7.36 9.56 2.05
C VAL A 33 8.83 9.67 2.45
N ASP A 34 9.14 10.09 3.67
CA ASP A 34 10.51 10.25 4.16
C ASP A 34 11.22 8.90 4.23
N THR A 35 10.51 7.83 4.56
CA THR A 35 11.00 6.45 4.50
C THR A 35 11.43 6.08 3.07
N LEU A 36 10.63 6.44 2.06
CA LEU A 36 10.96 6.18 0.65
C LEU A 36 12.18 7.00 0.21
N LEU A 37 12.29 8.25 0.66
CA LEU A 37 13.44 9.12 0.39
C LEU A 37 14.71 8.58 1.07
N ALA A 38 14.60 8.09 2.30
CA ALA A 38 15.71 7.46 3.00
C ALA A 38 16.22 6.23 2.24
N VAL A 39 15.31 5.34 1.78
CA VAL A 39 15.70 4.18 0.97
C VAL A 39 16.32 4.60 -0.37
N LYS A 40 15.80 5.65 -1.00
CA LYS A 40 16.36 6.18 -2.26
C LYS A 40 17.78 6.70 -2.08
N ASN A 41 18.08 7.30 -0.93
CA ASN A 41 19.39 7.90 -0.62
C ASN A 41 20.39 6.90 -0.01
N ASP A 42 19.92 5.73 0.42
CA ASP A 42 20.77 4.67 0.96
C ASP A 42 21.46 3.88 -0.17
N LYS A 43 22.79 3.75 -0.11
CA LYS A 43 23.59 3.14 -1.19
C LYS A 43 23.34 1.63 -1.35
N GLU A 44 23.00 0.93 -0.27
CA GLU A 44 22.79 -0.51 -0.30
C GLU A 44 21.35 -0.84 -0.68
N LEU A 45 20.37 -0.13 -0.11
CA LEU A 45 18.96 -0.41 -0.33
C LEU A 45 18.45 0.11 -1.68
N SER A 46 19.02 1.20 -2.20
CA SER A 46 18.58 1.80 -3.48
C SER A 46 18.84 0.92 -4.70
N VAL A 47 19.80 -0.02 -4.61
CA VAL A 47 20.18 -0.92 -5.71
C VAL A 47 19.51 -2.30 -5.64
N LEU A 48 18.84 -2.62 -4.53
CA LEU A 48 18.15 -3.91 -4.41
C LEU A 48 16.94 -3.98 -5.37
N PRO A 49 16.64 -5.15 -5.95
CA PRO A 49 15.34 -5.39 -6.59
C PRO A 49 14.22 -5.08 -5.60
N ARG A 50 13.16 -4.41 -6.07
CA ARG A 50 12.10 -3.89 -5.19
C ARG A 50 10.76 -4.51 -5.56
N LEU A 51 10.00 -4.89 -4.54
CA LEU A 51 8.58 -5.23 -4.67
C LEU A 51 7.79 -4.24 -3.83
N ILE A 52 6.92 -3.46 -4.47
CA ILE A 52 5.98 -2.57 -3.77
C ILE A 52 4.75 -3.38 -3.41
N LEU A 53 4.44 -3.46 -2.13
CA LEU A 53 3.36 -4.27 -1.59
C LEU A 53 2.30 -3.38 -0.96
N GLY A 54 1.05 -3.50 -1.44
CA GLY A 54 -0.15 -3.01 -0.74
C GLY A 54 -0.70 -4.11 0.17
N GLY A 55 -1.99 -4.43 0.04
CA GLY A 55 -2.62 -5.52 0.79
C GLY A 55 -2.36 -6.95 0.28
N GLY A 56 -1.59 -7.12 -0.80
CA GLY A 56 -1.25 -8.43 -1.36
C GLY A 56 -2.43 -9.22 -1.93
N SER A 57 -3.53 -8.56 -2.29
CA SER A 57 -4.76 -9.18 -2.81
C SER A 57 -4.70 -9.60 -4.27
N ASN A 58 -3.77 -9.02 -5.04
CA ASN A 58 -3.50 -9.36 -6.44
C ASN A 58 -2.01 -9.63 -6.63
N LEU A 59 -1.47 -10.58 -5.86
CA LEU A 59 -0.07 -10.98 -5.92
C LEU A 59 0.02 -12.50 -5.79
N LEU A 60 0.71 -13.14 -6.74
CA LEU A 60 1.08 -14.55 -6.67
C LEU A 60 2.58 -14.66 -6.46
N LEU A 61 2.99 -15.07 -5.26
CA LEU A 61 4.39 -15.37 -4.95
C LEU A 61 4.70 -16.79 -5.42
N THR A 62 5.74 -16.95 -6.25
CA THR A 62 6.14 -18.26 -6.79
C THR A 62 7.41 -18.80 -6.15
N GLN A 63 8.14 -17.95 -5.42
CA GLN A 63 9.41 -18.24 -4.75
C GLN A 63 9.68 -17.14 -3.73
N ASP A 64 10.72 -17.34 -2.91
CA ASP A 64 11.26 -16.28 -2.05
C ASP A 64 11.73 -15.07 -2.87
N PHE A 65 11.47 -13.88 -2.35
CA PHE A 65 11.88 -12.64 -2.97
C PHE A 65 13.26 -12.21 -2.44
N ALA A 66 14.29 -12.31 -3.28
CA ALA A 66 15.67 -11.98 -2.92
C ALA A 66 15.95 -10.48 -2.71
N GLY A 67 14.96 -9.61 -2.89
CA GLY A 67 15.08 -8.16 -2.82
C GLY A 67 14.45 -7.51 -1.59
N LEU A 68 14.19 -6.21 -1.70
CA LEU A 68 13.52 -5.38 -0.71
C LEU A 68 12.02 -5.28 -1.00
N VAL A 69 11.20 -5.80 -0.08
CA VAL A 69 9.76 -5.55 -0.07
C VAL A 69 9.48 -4.24 0.66
N LEU A 70 8.84 -3.31 -0.03
CA LEU A 70 8.36 -2.03 0.51
C LEU A 70 6.85 -2.15 0.72
N HIS A 71 6.43 -2.32 1.97
CA HIS A 71 5.02 -2.49 2.30
C HIS A 71 4.40 -1.14 2.65
N MET A 72 3.54 -0.65 1.75
CA MET A 72 2.86 0.64 1.88
C MET A 72 1.85 0.58 3.01
N ARG A 73 2.14 1.31 4.09
CA ARG A 73 1.34 1.38 5.33
C ARG A 73 0.95 2.81 5.69
N SER A 74 1.31 3.78 4.85
CA SER A 74 0.92 5.17 5.02
C SER A 74 -0.59 5.32 5.15
N ALA A 75 -1.00 6.14 6.11
CA ALA A 75 -2.39 6.39 6.46
C ALA A 75 -2.70 7.90 6.37
N GLY A 76 -3.98 8.21 6.24
CA GLY A 76 -4.51 9.55 6.12
C GLY A 76 -5.56 9.61 5.02
N MET A 77 -6.77 10.02 5.37
CA MET A 77 -7.87 10.32 4.46
C MET A 77 -8.42 11.69 4.83
N ARG A 78 -8.66 12.56 3.83
CA ARG A 78 -9.21 13.90 4.07
C ARG A 78 -9.86 14.47 2.81
N ILE A 79 -10.85 15.32 3.02
CA ILE A 79 -11.33 16.26 2.01
C ILE A 79 -10.27 17.36 1.86
N VAL A 80 -9.94 17.72 0.62
CA VAL A 80 -8.93 18.74 0.31
C VAL A 80 -9.51 19.96 -0.41
N ASN A 81 -10.69 19.82 -1.02
CA ASN A 81 -11.40 20.92 -1.66
C ASN A 81 -12.88 20.52 -1.87
N GLU A 82 -13.75 21.52 -1.98
CA GLU A 82 -15.17 21.37 -2.29
C GLU A 82 -15.60 22.53 -3.20
N ASP A 83 -16.46 22.23 -4.18
CA ASP A 83 -17.17 23.23 -4.98
C ASP A 83 -18.65 22.85 -5.12
N ASP A 84 -19.39 23.58 -5.95
CA ASP A 84 -20.84 23.39 -6.11
C ASP A 84 -21.22 22.00 -6.64
N ASP A 85 -20.30 21.32 -7.33
CA ASP A 85 -20.54 20.05 -8.02
C ASP A 85 -19.75 18.87 -7.41
N PHE A 86 -18.57 19.12 -6.82
CA PHE A 86 -17.61 18.07 -6.43
C PHE A 86 -17.03 18.23 -5.02
N VAL A 87 -16.78 17.07 -4.39
CA VAL A 87 -15.94 16.95 -3.20
C VAL A 87 -14.65 16.22 -3.57
N TYR A 88 -13.52 16.89 -3.38
CA TYR A 88 -12.20 16.35 -3.69
C TYR A 88 -11.58 15.75 -2.44
N VAL A 89 -11.25 14.46 -2.49
CA VAL A 89 -10.64 13.74 -1.38
C VAL A 89 -9.24 13.26 -1.72
N THR A 90 -8.43 13.07 -0.69
CA THR A 90 -7.12 12.41 -0.77
C THR A 90 -7.09 11.26 0.22
N ALA A 91 -6.40 10.18 -0.15
CA ALA A 91 -6.15 9.04 0.72
C ALA A 91 -4.73 8.54 0.51
N ALA A 92 -4.06 8.16 1.60
CA ALA A 92 -2.69 7.64 1.57
C ALA A 92 -2.65 6.24 0.93
N ALA A 93 -1.50 5.91 0.32
CA ALA A 93 -1.35 4.70 -0.50
C ALA A 93 -1.57 3.38 0.29
N GLY A 94 -1.29 3.39 1.60
CA GLY A 94 -1.47 2.25 2.49
C GLY A 94 -2.88 2.10 3.08
N GLU A 95 -3.78 3.06 2.84
CA GLU A 95 -5.16 2.96 3.35
C GLU A 95 -5.85 1.72 2.79
N ASN A 96 -6.60 1.02 3.64
CA ASN A 96 -7.40 -0.11 3.19
C ASN A 96 -8.52 0.39 2.27
N TRP A 97 -8.67 -0.21 1.09
CA TRP A 97 -9.62 0.25 0.09
C TRP A 97 -11.05 0.26 0.61
N HIS A 98 -11.53 -0.85 1.17
CA HIS A 98 -12.92 -0.90 1.65
C HIS A 98 -13.17 0.08 2.80
N ARG A 99 -12.21 0.26 3.72
CA ARG A 99 -12.33 1.29 4.76
C ARG A 99 -12.41 2.70 4.19
N PHE A 100 -11.69 2.99 3.10
CA PHE A 100 -11.80 4.26 2.39
C PHE A 100 -13.19 4.45 1.77
N VAL A 101 -13.76 3.40 1.17
CA VAL A 101 -15.15 3.44 0.67
C VAL A 101 -16.14 3.70 1.82
N GLN A 102 -16.01 2.99 2.95
CA GLN A 102 -16.89 3.24 4.10
C GLN A 102 -16.74 4.67 4.64
N TRP A 103 -15.50 5.16 4.74
CA TRP A 103 -15.22 6.54 5.15
C TRP A 103 -15.91 7.57 4.26
N SER A 104 -15.93 7.38 2.93
CA SER A 104 -16.61 8.30 2.03
C SER A 104 -18.13 8.26 2.23
N LEU A 105 -18.70 7.07 2.40
CA LEU A 105 -20.14 6.88 2.61
C LEU A 105 -20.60 7.44 3.98
N ASP A 106 -19.81 7.29 5.03
CA ASP A 106 -20.07 7.86 6.36
C ASP A 106 -20.13 9.40 6.33
N LEU A 107 -19.44 10.03 5.37
CA LEU A 107 -19.48 11.47 5.09
C LEU A 107 -20.60 11.86 4.11
N GLY A 108 -21.40 10.90 3.64
CA GLY A 108 -22.45 11.14 2.64
C GLY A 108 -21.95 11.36 1.22
N LEU A 109 -20.70 11.00 0.92
CA LEU A 109 -20.09 11.15 -0.40
C LEU A 109 -20.36 9.90 -1.25
N GLY A 110 -21.15 10.08 -2.33
CA GLY A 110 -21.41 9.04 -3.34
C GLY A 110 -20.34 8.97 -4.43
N GLY A 111 -20.20 7.81 -5.07
CA GLY A 111 -19.33 7.55 -6.22
C GLY A 111 -18.43 6.33 -6.09
N LEU A 112 -18.25 5.78 -4.88
CA LEU A 112 -17.38 4.62 -4.61
C LEU A 112 -18.13 3.36 -4.14
N GLU A 113 -19.44 3.46 -3.93
CA GLU A 113 -20.28 2.41 -3.36
C GLU A 113 -20.19 1.08 -4.12
N ASN A 114 -20.15 1.12 -5.46
CA ASN A 114 -20.03 -0.07 -6.31
C ASN A 114 -18.70 -0.80 -6.10
N LEU A 115 -17.68 -0.13 -5.56
CA LEU A 115 -16.35 -0.66 -5.33
C LEU A 115 -16.16 -1.17 -3.88
N SER A 116 -17.25 -1.28 -3.12
CA SER A 116 -17.24 -1.83 -1.76
C SER A 116 -16.68 -3.25 -1.71
N LEU A 117 -16.10 -3.62 -0.57
CA LEU A 117 -15.51 -4.94 -0.26
C LEU A 117 -14.33 -5.39 -1.13
N ILE A 118 -13.91 -4.62 -2.14
CA ILE A 118 -12.67 -4.93 -2.88
C ILE A 118 -11.48 -4.91 -1.89
N PRO A 119 -10.70 -6.00 -1.80
CA PRO A 119 -9.55 -6.06 -0.91
C PRO A 119 -8.35 -5.33 -1.51
N GLY A 120 -7.46 -4.85 -0.66
CA GLY A 120 -6.23 -4.18 -1.06
C GLY A 120 -6.12 -2.79 -0.46
N SER A 121 -5.24 -1.98 -1.02
CA SER A 121 -4.99 -0.62 -0.57
C SER A 121 -5.32 0.41 -1.64
N VAL A 122 -5.58 1.65 -1.22
CA VAL A 122 -5.86 2.78 -2.12
C VAL A 122 -4.74 2.98 -3.13
N GLY A 123 -3.48 2.83 -2.74
CA GLY A 123 -2.34 2.97 -3.65
C GLY A 123 -2.27 1.90 -4.75
N ALA A 124 -2.87 0.72 -4.51
CA ALA A 124 -2.92 -0.36 -5.49
C ALA A 124 -4.10 -0.23 -6.46
N ALA A 125 -5.18 0.44 -6.06
CA ALA A 125 -6.39 0.65 -6.88
C ALA A 125 -6.11 1.18 -8.31
N PRO A 126 -5.31 2.25 -8.51
CA PRO A 126 -5.04 2.76 -9.85
C PRO A 126 -4.15 1.85 -10.70
N ILE A 127 -3.38 0.94 -10.10
CA ILE A 127 -2.45 0.05 -10.84
C ILE A 127 -3.21 -0.92 -11.74
N GLN A 128 -4.35 -1.42 -11.26
CA GLN A 128 -5.20 -2.34 -12.00
C GLN A 128 -6.47 -1.69 -12.54
N ASN A 129 -6.67 -0.38 -12.30
CA ASN A 129 -7.92 0.30 -12.59
C ASN A 129 -9.13 -0.50 -12.08
N ILE A 130 -9.17 -0.73 -10.76
CA ILE A 130 -10.14 -1.64 -10.13
C ILE A 130 -11.59 -1.30 -10.50
N GLY A 131 -12.41 -2.34 -10.67
CA GLY A 131 -13.83 -2.24 -10.98
C GLY A 131 -14.56 -3.51 -10.58
N ALA A 132 -15.85 -3.39 -10.29
CA ALA A 132 -16.75 -4.49 -9.92
C ALA A 132 -18.16 -4.23 -10.45
#